data_AF-A0A075MVM3-F1
#
_entry.id   AF-A0A075MVM3-F1
#
_cell.length_a   1.000
_cell.length_b   1.000
_cell.length_c   1.000
_cell.angle_alpha   90.00
_cell.angle_beta   90.00
_cell.angle_gamma   90.00
#
_symmetry.space_group_name_H-M   'P 1'
#
loop_
_entity.id
_entity.type
_entity.pdbx_description
1 polymer ?
#
loop_
_entity_poly.entity_id
_entity_poly.type
_entity_poly.pdbx_seq_one_letter_code
_entity_poly.pdbx_strand_id
1 'polypeptide(L)'
;MVDVETLADAVFDSLKVIFGSTVFPALMEMIEEDYLGAEMDARTALVERPDLFERAFVGLLGESGKKILVDICEELCTRFLLDDKKATDLNTRDLAECMAIIPKS
;
A
#
# COMPACT_ATOMS: atom_id res chain seq x y z
N MET A 1 9.30 -16.14 -6.49
CA MET A 1 9.73 -14.80 -6.01
C MET A 1 8.56 -13.90 -6.29
N VAL A 2 8.02 -13.24 -5.28
CA VAL A 2 6.93 -12.26 -5.47
C VAL A 2 7.56 -11.03 -6.10
N ASP A 3 6.92 -10.43 -7.10
CA ASP A 3 7.35 -9.15 -7.67
C ASP A 3 6.54 -7.99 -7.09
N VAL A 4 7.01 -6.76 -7.32
CA VAL A 4 6.41 -5.53 -6.77
C VAL A 4 4.98 -5.33 -7.25
N GLU A 5 4.67 -5.75 -8.47
CA GLU A 5 3.33 -5.67 -9.07
C GLU A 5 2.35 -6.61 -8.34
N THR A 6 2.77 -7.85 -8.07
CA THR A 6 1.99 -8.82 -7.31
C THR A 6 1.71 -8.33 -5.89
N LEU A 7 2.68 -7.66 -5.26
CA LEU A 7 2.49 -7.07 -3.94
C LEU A 7 1.53 -5.87 -3.97
N ALA A 8 1.65 -5.00 -4.98
CA ALA A 8 0.74 -3.88 -5.18
C ALA A 8 -0.71 -4.35 -5.41
N ASP A 9 -0.90 -5.37 -6.23
CA ASP A 9 -2.21 -5.98 -6.46
C ASP A 9 -2.78 -6.57 -5.16
N ALA A 10 -1.95 -7.23 -4.35
CA ALA A 10 -2.38 -7.77 -3.06
C ALA A 10 -2.79 -6.68 -2.06
N VAL A 11 -2.09 -5.54 -2.03
CA VAL A 11 -2.50 -4.37 -1.23
C VAL A 11 -3.84 -3.83 -1.71
N PHE A 12 -4.02 -3.67 -3.02
CA PHE A 12 -5.28 -3.20 -3.63
C PHE A 12 -6.43 -4.14 -3.32
N ASP A 13 -6.22 -5.46 -3.41
CA ASP A 13 -7.22 -6.46 -3.07
C ASP A 13 -7.61 -6.37 -1.58
N SER A 14 -6.64 -6.23 -0.67
CA SER A 14 -6.92 -6.06 0.75
C SER A 14 -7.71 -4.78 1.03
N LEU A 15 -7.34 -3.65 0.42
CA LEU A 15 -8.09 -2.40 0.53
C LEU A 15 -9.52 -2.55 -0.01
N LYS A 16 -9.70 -3.23 -1.14
CA LYS A 16 -11.01 -3.49 -1.72
C LYS A 16 -11.87 -4.40 -0.83
N VAL A 17 -11.28 -5.34 -0.12
CA VAL A 17 -11.98 -6.16 0.89
C VAL A 17 -12.43 -5.30 2.07
N ILE A 18 -11.57 -4.40 2.56
CA ILE A 18 -11.85 -3.55 3.73
C ILE A 18 -12.94 -2.51 3.43
N PHE A 19 -12.82 -1.80 2.31
CA PHE A 19 -13.73 -0.69 1.96
C PHE A 19 -14.93 -1.14 1.11
N GLY A 20 -14.85 -2.32 0.50
CA GLY A 20 -15.88 -2.83 -0.39
C GLY A 20 -15.91 -2.12 -1.75
N SER A 21 -16.72 -2.66 -2.66
CA SER A 21 -16.75 -2.26 -4.08
C SER A 21 -17.25 -0.84 -4.35
N THR A 22 -17.89 -0.18 -3.38
CA THR A 22 -18.41 1.19 -3.54
C THR A 22 -17.45 2.23 -3.01
N VAL A 23 -16.90 2.02 -1.81
CA VAL A 23 -16.03 3.02 -1.18
C VAL A 23 -14.62 2.94 -1.74
N PHE A 24 -14.13 1.75 -2.08
CA PHE A 24 -12.77 1.58 -2.61
C PHE A 24 -12.52 2.40 -3.89
N PRO A 25 -13.36 2.34 -4.95
CA PRO A 25 -13.10 3.13 -6.16
C PRO A 25 -13.14 4.63 -5.91
N ALA A 26 -14.11 5.11 -5.12
CA ALA A 26 -14.22 6.53 -4.77
C ALA A 26 -13.00 7.00 -3.94
N LEU A 27 -12.47 6.14 -3.08
CA LEU A 27 -11.26 6.44 -2.30
C LEU A 27 -10.03 6.57 -3.21
N MET A 28 -9.88 5.68 -4.19
CA MET A 28 -8.76 5.76 -5.15
C MET A 28 -8.90 7.00 -6.03
N GLU A 29 -10.10 7.29 -6.53
CA GLU A 29 -10.38 8.51 -7.31
C GLU A 29 -10.04 9.79 -6.53
N MET A 30 -10.43 9.89 -5.25
CA MET A 30 -10.04 11.02 -4.40
C MET A 30 -8.51 11.11 -4.21
N ILE A 31 -7.81 9.98 -4.06
CA ILE A 31 -6.35 9.99 -3.96
C ILE A 31 -5.73 10.49 -5.28
N GLU A 32 -6.24 10.02 -6.41
CA GLU A 32 -5.75 10.40 -7.74
C GLU A 32 -5.96 11.90 -8.02
N GLU A 33 -7.16 12.40 -7.76
CA GLU A 33 -7.52 13.81 -8.02
C GLU A 33 -6.87 14.77 -7.02
N ASP A 34 -7.00 14.51 -5.72
CA ASP A 34 -6.65 15.50 -4.69
C ASP A 34 -5.16 15.45 -4.28
N TYR A 35 -4.48 14.33 -4.49
CA TYR A 35 -3.11 14.13 -4.02
C TYR A 35 -2.10 13.83 -5.14
N LEU A 36 -2.52 13.14 -6.20
CA LEU A 36 -1.64 12.77 -7.31
C LEU A 36 -1.81 13.69 -8.54
N GLY A 37 -2.74 14.64 -8.48
CA GLY A 37 -2.96 15.64 -9.54
C GLY A 37 -3.54 15.08 -10.83
N ALA A 38 -4.18 13.91 -10.79
CA ALA A 38 -4.71 13.16 -11.93
C ALA A 38 -3.67 12.79 -13.02
N GLU A 39 -2.37 12.98 -12.76
CA GLU A 39 -1.29 12.60 -13.68
C GLU A 39 -0.81 11.16 -13.45
N MET A 40 -1.11 10.59 -12.28
CA MET A 40 -0.68 9.27 -11.85
C MET A 40 -1.83 8.55 -11.16
N ASP A 41 -2.15 7.34 -11.62
CA ASP A 41 -3.14 6.50 -10.96
C ASP A 41 -2.59 5.92 -9.64
N ALA A 42 -3.50 5.58 -8.73
CA ALA A 42 -3.14 5.16 -7.38
C ALA A 42 -2.29 3.87 -7.36
N ARG A 43 -2.48 2.98 -8.35
CA ARG A 43 -1.72 1.72 -8.45
C ARG A 43 -0.29 1.99 -8.92
N THR A 44 -0.12 2.86 -9.92
CA THR A 44 1.20 3.33 -10.36
C THR A 44 1.94 4.03 -9.22
N ALA A 45 1.24 4.87 -8.44
CA ALA A 45 1.81 5.49 -7.26
C ALA A 45 2.27 4.44 -6.24
N LEU A 46 1.48 3.41 -5.97
CA LEU A 46 1.86 2.33 -5.05
C LEU A 46 3.14 1.59 -5.49
N VAL A 47 3.32 1.35 -6.79
CA VAL A 47 4.49 0.62 -7.32
C VAL A 47 5.74 1.51 -7.40
N GLU A 48 5.61 2.71 -7.96
CA GLU A 48 6.76 3.56 -8.30
C GLU A 48 7.11 4.55 -7.20
N ARG A 49 6.11 5.00 -6.43
CA ARG A 49 6.21 6.03 -5.39
C ARG A 49 5.37 5.67 -4.16
N PRO A 50 5.62 4.51 -3.51
CA PRO A 50 4.81 4.03 -2.39
C PRO A 50 4.75 5.05 -1.23
N ASP A 51 5.81 5.85 -1.07
CA ASP A 51 5.85 6.99 -0.14
C ASP A 51 4.75 8.03 -0.40
N LEU A 52 4.48 8.31 -1.67
CA LEU A 52 3.47 9.27 -2.11
C LEU A 52 2.07 8.70 -1.92
N PHE A 53 1.85 7.43 -2.28
CA PHE A 53 0.58 6.75 -2.05
C PHE A 53 0.25 6.69 -0.56
N GLU A 54 1.20 6.29 0.30
CA GLU A 54 0.99 6.26 1.74
C GLU A 54 0.60 7.63 2.28
N ARG A 55 1.34 8.68 1.92
CA ARG A 55 1.03 10.05 2.37
C ARG A 55 -0.34 10.52 1.92
N ALA A 56 -0.75 10.19 0.70
CA ALA A 56 -2.08 10.52 0.20
C ALA A 56 -3.17 9.78 0.99
N PHE A 57 -3.00 8.47 1.16
CA PHE A 57 -3.93 7.60 1.87
C PHE A 57 -4.07 8.00 3.36
N VAL A 58 -2.95 8.26 4.03
CA VAL A 58 -2.91 8.74 5.42
C VAL A 58 -3.39 10.18 5.53
N GLY A 59 -3.11 11.03 4.54
CA GLY A 59 -3.65 12.41 4.49
C GLY A 59 -5.18 12.43 4.45
N LEU A 60 -5.76 11.50 3.68
CA LEU A 60 -7.21 11.39 3.52
C LEU A 60 -7.91 10.73 4.72
N LEU A 61 -7.31 9.69 5.31
CA LEU A 61 -7.95 8.87 6.35
C LEU A 61 -7.37 9.08 7.76
N GLY A 62 -6.34 9.90 7.90
CA GLY A 62 -5.62 10.13 9.15
C GLY A 62 -4.99 8.86 9.74
N GLU A 63 -4.97 8.79 11.07
CA GLU A 63 -4.41 7.66 11.82
C GLU A 63 -5.06 6.31 11.48
N SER A 64 -6.34 6.32 11.10
CA SER A 64 -7.04 5.10 10.65
C SER A 64 -6.44 4.56 9.35
N GLY A 65 -6.10 5.45 8.40
CA GLY A 65 -5.43 5.07 7.16
C GLY A 65 -4.06 4.44 7.41
N LYS A 66 -3.29 5.05 8.32
CA LYS A 66 -1.99 4.52 8.72
C LYS A 66 -2.11 3.13 9.32
N LYS A 67 -3.06 2.93 10.23
CA LYS A 67 -3.29 1.62 10.86
C LYS A 67 -3.67 0.56 9.82
N ILE A 68 -4.56 0.89 8.89
CA ILE A 68 -4.99 -0.03 7.82
C ILE A 68 -3.80 -0.48 6.97
N LEU A 69 -2.94 0.47 6.54
CA LEU A 69 -1.77 0.11 5.74
C LEU A 69 -0.80 -0.78 6.51
N VAL A 70 -0.57 -0.51 7.79
CA VAL A 70 0.27 -1.35 8.66
C VAL A 70 -0.30 -2.77 8.77
N ASP A 71 -1.60 -2.90 9.07
CA ASP A 71 -2.25 -4.21 9.21
C ASP A 71 -2.15 -5.03 7.90
N ILE A 72 -2.36 -4.38 6.74
CA ILE A 72 -2.18 -5.02 5.41
C ILE A 72 -0.73 -5.45 5.21
N CYS A 73 0.21 -4.56 5.50
CA CYS A 73 1.64 -4.82 5.34
C CYS A 73 2.11 -6.02 6.16
N GLU A 74 1.70 -6.11 7.43
CA GLU A 74 2.01 -7.23 8.32
C GLU A 74 1.41 -8.55 7.79
N GLU A 75 0.17 -8.52 7.33
CA GLU A 75 -0.49 -9.69 6.73
C GLU A 75 0.26 -10.16 5.47
N LEU A 76 0.59 -9.25 4.56
CA LEU A 76 1.26 -9.59 3.31
C LEU A 76 2.69 -10.08 3.52
N CYS A 77 3.44 -9.50 4.47
CA CYS A 77 4.77 -9.99 4.83
C CYS A 77 4.70 -11.44 5.33
N THR A 78 3.72 -11.75 6.18
CA THR A 78 3.47 -13.11 6.67
C THR A 78 3.07 -14.06 5.54
N ARG A 79 2.13 -13.62 4.69
CA ARG A 79 1.58 -14.44 3.59
C ARG A 79 2.62 -14.78 2.53
N PHE A 80 3.51 -13.84 2.22
CA PHE A 80 4.54 -14.03 1.21
C PHE A 80 5.87 -14.56 1.75
N LEU A 81 5.93 -14.92 3.05
CA LEU A 81 7.13 -15.39 3.74
C LEU A 81 8.32 -14.45 3.50
N LEU A 82 8.05 -13.14 3.49
CA LEU A 82 9.11 -12.13 3.38
C LEU A 82 9.95 -12.25 4.66
N ASP A 83 11.20 -12.67 4.48
CA ASP A 83 12.14 -13.13 5.52
C ASP A 83 11.92 -12.41 6.87
N ASP A 84 11.62 -13.19 7.93
CA ASP A 84 11.22 -12.71 9.26
C ASP A 84 12.20 -11.68 9.84
N LYS A 85 13.47 -11.69 9.40
CA LYS A 85 14.52 -10.73 9.78
C LYS A 85 14.37 -9.34 9.16
N LYS A 86 13.80 -9.21 7.95
CA LYS A 86 13.41 -7.91 7.38
C LYS A 86 12.06 -7.45 7.92
N ALA A 87 11.18 -8.40 8.25
CA ALA A 87 9.90 -8.12 8.90
C ALA A 87 10.02 -7.71 10.39
N THR A 88 11.12 -8.04 11.07
CA THR A 88 11.35 -7.57 12.46
C THR A 88 11.80 -6.11 12.54
N ASP A 89 12.46 -5.59 11.49
CA ASP A 89 12.80 -4.16 11.36
C ASP A 89 11.58 -3.33 10.89
N LEU A 90 10.54 -3.95 10.34
CA LEU A 90 9.24 -3.33 9.99
C LEU A 90 8.42 -2.83 11.20
N ASN A 91 8.99 -2.88 12.42
CA ASN A 91 8.49 -2.10 13.56
C ASN A 91 8.40 -0.58 13.25
N THR A 92 8.94 -0.13 12.11
CA THR A 92 8.78 1.20 11.52
C THR A 92 7.66 1.39 10.49
N ARG A 93 6.67 0.50 10.35
CA ARG A 93 5.31 0.87 9.87
C ARG A 93 5.22 1.72 8.58
N ASP A 94 6.05 1.47 7.56
CA ASP A 94 6.09 2.27 6.33
C ASP A 94 5.81 1.36 5.11
N LEU A 95 4.80 1.72 4.32
CA LEU A 95 4.42 1.00 3.11
C LEU A 95 5.58 0.94 2.11
N ALA A 96 6.41 1.98 2.06
CA ALA A 96 7.59 2.00 1.21
C ALA A 96 8.62 0.95 1.63
N GLU A 97 8.76 0.66 2.93
CA GLU A 97 9.62 -0.42 3.41
C GLU A 97 9.08 -1.78 2.97
N CYS A 98 7.78 -2.01 3.08
CA CYS A 98 7.14 -3.25 2.58
C CYS A 98 7.35 -3.46 1.09
N MET A 99 7.18 -2.41 0.29
CA MET A 99 7.37 -2.47 -1.15
C MET A 99 8.85 -2.65 -1.54
N ALA A 100 9.80 -2.15 -0.73
CA ALA A 100 11.25 -2.26 -0.97
C ALA A 100 11.86 -3.62 -0.60
N ILE A 101 11.16 -4.46 0.18
CA ILE A 101 11.66 -5.80 0.55
C ILE A 101 11.77 -6.71 -0.70
N ILE A 102 10.95 -6.45 -1.71
CA ILE A 102 10.97 -7.18 -2.97
C ILE A 102 11.98 -6.55 -3.94
N PRO A 103 12.95 -7.31 -4.47
CA PRO A 103 13.85 -6.79 -5.50
C PRO A 103 13.04 -6.45 -6.76
N LYS A 104 13.20 -5.21 -7.25
CA LYS A 104 12.69 -4.81 -8.57
C LYS A 104 13.35 -5.69 -9.62
N SER A 105 12.55 -6.49 -10.34
CA SER A 105 13.01 -7.41 -11.40
C SER A 105 13.58 -6.68 -12.60
#